data_AF-A0A9E6EWH6-F1
#
_entry.id   AF-A0A9E6EWH6-F1
#
_cell.length_a   1.000
_cell.length_b   1.000
_cell.length_c   1.000
_cell.angle_alpha   90.00
_cell.angle_beta   90.00
_cell.angle_gamma   90.00
#
_symmetry.space_group_name_H-M   'P 1'
#
loop_
_entity.id
_entity.type
_entity.pdbx_description
1 polymer ?
#
loop_
_entity_poly.entity_id
_entity_poly.type
_entity_poly.pdbx_seq_one_letter_code
_entity_poly.pdbx_strand_id
1 'polypeptide(L)'
;MRTITITLISFFIGLSAFAQTSGTLDLSFGTAGKVLTIVGDTNDLLKDIALQTDGKSVATGFAMNSNAGSSFAIVRYLQNGILDSSFGINGIVITPVENYINAVALSIDIQSNGKIIAAGGSGRGPTSDFILIRYNSNGTLDTAFGTNGIVITSINNRQSVILSVDIQTDGKIIAAGYSTDGGKYN
;
A
#
# COMPACT_ATOMS: atom_id res chain seq x y z
N MET A 1 -7.04 -18.62 -7.37
CA MET A 1 -7.62 -17.27 -7.38
C MET A 1 -8.29 -17.03 -6.05
N ARG A 2 -7.75 -16.15 -5.21
CA ARG A 2 -8.41 -15.73 -3.96
C ARG A 2 -8.81 -14.27 -4.10
N THR A 3 -10.04 -13.97 -3.68
CA THR A 3 -10.73 -12.69 -3.86
C THR A 3 -10.44 -11.76 -2.69
N ILE A 4 -10.08 -10.51 -2.95
CA ILE A 4 -9.95 -9.47 -1.91
C ILE A 4 -11.25 -8.66 -1.87
N THR A 5 -11.80 -8.43 -0.66
CA THR A 5 -12.96 -7.57 -0.45
C THR A 5 -12.57 -6.45 0.50
N ILE A 6 -12.64 -5.19 0.05
CA ILE A 6 -12.48 -4.02 0.93
C ILE A 6 -13.87 -3.54 1.35
N THR A 7 -14.06 -3.29 2.64
CA THR A 7 -15.30 -2.79 3.24
C THR A 7 -15.01 -1.48 3.96
N LEU A 8 -15.70 -0.40 3.60
CA LEU A 8 -15.57 0.91 4.27
C LEU A 8 -16.85 1.23 5.06
N ILE A 9 -16.70 1.68 6.30
CA ILE A 9 -17.79 2.21 7.14
C ILE A 9 -17.52 3.71 7.30
N SER A 10 -18.39 4.57 6.78
CA SER A 10 -18.23 6.03 6.78
C SER A 10 -19.08 6.71 7.87
N PHE A 11 -18.57 7.83 8.41
CA PHE A 11 -19.31 8.78 9.27
C PHE A 11 -19.09 10.20 8.73
N PHE A 12 -20.13 10.89 8.30
CA PHE A 12 -20.09 12.32 7.96
C PHE A 12 -21.43 13.01 8.24
N ILE A 13 -21.35 14.28 8.68
CA ILE A 13 -22.47 15.15 9.05
C ILE A 13 -22.69 16.16 7.90
N GLY A 14 -23.92 16.26 7.37
CA GLY A 14 -24.42 17.50 6.75
C GLY A 14 -25.18 17.42 5.40
N LEU A 15 -26.50 17.54 5.48
CA LEU A 15 -27.48 18.09 4.50
C LEU A 15 -27.97 17.25 3.28
N SER A 16 -28.76 16.22 3.61
CA SER A 16 -29.97 15.67 2.95
C SER A 16 -30.09 15.61 1.41
N ALA A 17 -29.62 14.50 0.84
CA ALA A 17 -30.47 13.49 0.17
C ALA A 17 -29.66 12.18 0.12
N PHE A 18 -30.17 11.10 0.72
CA PHE A 18 -29.48 9.81 0.95
C PHE A 18 -28.34 9.84 1.97
N ALA A 19 -28.57 10.37 3.17
CA ALA A 19 -27.67 10.09 4.28
C ALA A 19 -27.65 8.56 4.50
N GLN A 20 -26.52 7.92 4.18
CA GLN A 20 -26.24 6.53 4.48
C GLN A 20 -26.40 6.33 5.98
N THR A 21 -27.27 5.40 6.38
CA THR A 21 -27.46 5.07 7.79
C THR A 21 -26.13 4.62 8.38
N SER A 22 -25.71 5.22 9.50
CA SER A 22 -24.45 4.82 10.15
C SER A 22 -24.43 3.30 10.38
N GLY A 23 -23.35 2.65 9.94
CA GLY A 23 -23.19 1.20 10.00
C GLY A 23 -23.71 0.41 8.78
N THR A 24 -24.31 1.06 7.76
CA THR A 24 -24.57 0.44 6.46
C THR A 24 -23.43 0.71 5.48
N LEU A 25 -23.33 -0.07 4.40
CA LEU A 25 -22.38 0.21 3.32
C LEU A 25 -22.78 1.46 2.52
N ASP A 26 -21.77 2.14 1.95
CA ASP A 26 -21.99 3.25 1.03
C ASP A 26 -22.31 2.69 -0.34
N LEU A 27 -23.58 2.64 -0.71
CA LEU A 27 -23.97 2.06 -1.99
C LEU A 27 -23.51 2.88 -3.20
N SER A 28 -23.04 4.12 -3.00
CA SER A 28 -22.42 4.94 -4.06
C SER A 28 -20.95 4.58 -4.31
N PHE A 29 -20.34 3.77 -3.43
CA PHE A 29 -18.97 3.30 -3.54
C PHE A 29 -18.89 1.96 -4.30
N GLY A 30 -18.35 2.00 -5.52
CA GLY A 30 -18.20 0.82 -6.37
C GLY A 30 -19.55 0.15 -6.69
N THR A 31 -19.59 -1.17 -6.55
CA THR A 31 -20.80 -1.98 -6.77
C THR A 31 -21.32 -2.48 -5.42
N ALA A 32 -22.46 -1.94 -4.99
CA ALA A 32 -23.10 -2.27 -3.71
C ALA A 32 -22.18 -2.04 -2.49
N GLY A 33 -21.42 -0.94 -2.50
CA GLY A 33 -20.49 -0.57 -1.43
C GLY A 33 -19.20 -1.35 -1.38
N LYS A 34 -18.84 -1.99 -2.50
CA LYS A 34 -17.64 -2.83 -2.63
C LYS A 34 -16.94 -2.55 -3.95
N VAL A 35 -15.62 -2.64 -3.91
CA VAL A 35 -14.77 -2.59 -5.10
C VAL A 35 -13.99 -3.88 -5.18
N LEU A 36 -13.97 -4.47 -6.37
CA LEU A 36 -13.13 -5.61 -6.70
C LEU A 36 -12.14 -5.18 -7.77
N THR A 37 -10.85 -5.30 -7.46
CA THR A 37 -9.77 -4.95 -8.39
C THR A 37 -8.78 -6.10 -8.44
N ILE A 38 -8.46 -6.51 -9.66
CA ILE A 38 -7.44 -7.51 -9.95
C ILE A 38 -6.15 -6.74 -10.22
N VAL A 39 -5.09 -7.07 -9.50
CA VAL A 39 -3.84 -6.30 -9.51
C VAL A 39 -2.71 -7.10 -10.14
N GLY A 40 -2.67 -8.42 -9.91
CA GLY A 40 -1.70 -9.32 -10.52
C GLY A 40 -2.34 -10.40 -11.39
N ASP A 41 -1.48 -11.20 -12.03
CA ASP A 41 -1.88 -12.28 -12.93
C ASP A 41 -2.14 -13.62 -12.21
N THR A 42 -1.78 -13.76 -10.92
CA THR A 42 -1.99 -15.01 -10.16
C THR A 42 -2.63 -14.83 -8.78
N ASN A 43 -1.98 -14.07 -7.90
CA ASN A 43 -2.39 -13.84 -6.52
C ASN A 43 -2.05 -12.42 -6.11
N ASP A 44 -3.01 -11.72 -5.53
CA ASP A 44 -2.82 -10.38 -5.00
C ASP A 44 -3.51 -10.25 -3.64
N LEU A 45 -3.04 -9.30 -2.84
CA LEU A 45 -3.70 -8.92 -1.59
C LEU A 45 -3.37 -7.48 -1.25
N LEU A 46 -4.40 -6.66 -1.04
CA LEU A 46 -4.29 -5.34 -0.43
C LEU A 46 -4.31 -5.51 1.09
N LYS A 47 -3.41 -4.79 1.77
CA LYS A 47 -3.07 -4.91 3.19
C LYS A 47 -3.47 -3.70 4.00
N ASP A 48 -3.41 -2.52 3.39
CA ASP A 48 -3.67 -1.24 4.04
C ASP A 48 -4.21 -0.22 3.03
N ILE A 49 -4.88 0.82 3.51
CA ILE A 49 -5.49 1.87 2.71
C ILE A 49 -5.44 3.22 3.42
N ALA A 50 -5.07 4.26 2.68
CA ALA A 50 -5.01 5.64 3.16
C ALA A 50 -5.88 6.56 2.29
N LEU A 51 -6.45 7.60 2.91
CA LEU A 51 -7.26 8.60 2.23
C LEU A 51 -6.41 9.81 1.83
N GLN A 52 -6.56 10.25 0.59
CA GLN A 52 -6.04 11.53 0.12
C GLN A 52 -7.00 12.66 0.54
N THR A 53 -6.47 13.89 0.67
CA THR A 53 -7.26 15.07 1.05
C THR A 53 -8.32 15.47 0.01
N ASP A 54 -8.19 14.99 -1.23
CA ASP A 54 -9.16 15.18 -2.30
C ASP A 54 -10.27 14.12 -2.33
N GLY A 55 -10.33 13.24 -1.31
CA GLY A 55 -11.33 12.19 -1.18
C GLY A 55 -11.02 10.92 -1.98
N LYS A 56 -9.92 10.85 -2.72
CA LYS A 56 -9.43 9.60 -3.31
C LYS A 56 -8.86 8.68 -2.23
N SER A 57 -8.81 7.39 -2.48
CA SER A 57 -8.16 6.42 -1.59
C SER A 57 -7.05 5.66 -2.30
N VAL A 58 -5.95 5.42 -1.60
CA VAL A 58 -4.82 4.63 -2.11
C VAL A 58 -4.65 3.42 -1.22
N ALA A 59 -4.76 2.23 -1.80
CA ALA A 59 -4.52 0.97 -1.11
C ALA A 59 -3.18 0.37 -1.53
N THR A 60 -2.51 -0.32 -0.61
CA THR A 60 -1.24 -0.99 -0.87
C THR A 60 -1.31 -2.48 -0.53
N GLY A 61 -0.36 -3.25 -1.04
CA GLY A 61 -0.24 -4.67 -0.75
C GLY A 61 0.81 -5.34 -1.62
N PHE A 62 0.48 -6.50 -2.16
CA PHE A 62 1.33 -7.21 -3.11
C PHE A 62 0.54 -7.75 -4.30
N ALA A 63 1.26 -7.94 -5.41
CA ALA A 63 0.81 -8.69 -6.57
C ALA A 63 1.88 -9.73 -6.95
N MET A 64 1.46 -10.97 -7.21
CA MET A 64 2.32 -12.05 -7.70
C MET A 64 2.28 -12.11 -9.22
N ASN A 65 3.47 -12.05 -9.82
CA ASN A 65 3.67 -12.32 -11.23
C ASN A 65 4.14 -13.77 -11.37
N SER A 66 3.57 -14.50 -12.33
CA SER A 66 3.73 -15.96 -12.47
C SER A 66 5.18 -16.47 -12.47
N ASN A 67 6.14 -15.62 -12.83
CA ASN A 67 7.56 -15.98 -13.00
C ASN A 67 8.54 -15.18 -12.12
N ALA A 68 8.07 -14.28 -11.23
CA ALA A 68 8.94 -13.31 -10.55
C ALA A 68 8.68 -13.12 -9.04
N GLY A 69 7.82 -13.95 -8.43
CA GLY A 69 7.41 -13.77 -7.03
C GLY A 69 6.49 -12.57 -6.83
N SER A 70 6.27 -12.15 -5.59
CA SER A 70 5.44 -10.96 -5.30
C SER A 70 6.23 -9.65 -5.36
N SER A 71 5.57 -8.61 -5.86
CA SER A 71 6.03 -7.22 -5.91
C SER A 71 5.13 -6.32 -5.06
N PHE A 72 5.63 -5.15 -4.65
CA PHE A 72 4.79 -4.13 -4.04
C PHE A 72 3.71 -3.72 -5.03
N ALA A 73 2.49 -3.53 -4.55
CA ALA A 73 1.42 -3.00 -5.37
C ALA A 73 0.73 -1.85 -4.66
N ILE A 74 0.37 -0.82 -5.42
CA ILE A 74 -0.55 0.22 -4.98
C ILE A 74 -1.62 0.44 -6.03
N VAL A 75 -2.83 0.72 -5.57
CA VAL A 75 -3.99 1.03 -6.40
C VAL A 75 -4.66 2.29 -5.88
N ARG A 76 -5.21 3.10 -6.78
CA ARG A 76 -5.95 4.30 -6.38
C ARG A 76 -7.38 4.27 -6.87
N TYR A 77 -8.30 4.62 -5.99
CA TYR A 77 -9.71 4.79 -6.29
C TYR A 77 -10.13 6.24 -6.15
N LEU A 78 -11.04 6.66 -7.03
CA LEU A 78 -11.84 7.87 -6.88
C LEU A 78 -12.75 7.76 -5.64
N GLN A 79 -13.33 8.88 -5.23
CA GLN A 79 -14.21 8.95 -4.05
C GLN A 79 -15.40 7.98 -4.13
N ASN A 80 -15.87 7.67 -5.34
CA ASN A 80 -16.95 6.72 -5.59
C ASN A 80 -16.46 5.27 -5.76
N GLY A 81 -15.21 4.95 -5.42
CA GLY A 81 -14.64 3.60 -5.51
C GLY A 81 -14.26 3.15 -6.92
N ILE A 82 -14.50 3.96 -7.95
CA ILE A 82 -14.02 3.65 -9.31
C ILE A 82 -12.49 3.79 -9.34
N LEU A 83 -11.82 2.85 -9.99
CA LEU A 83 -10.37 2.88 -10.17
C LEU A 83 -9.93 4.16 -10.93
N ASP A 84 -8.96 4.89 -10.40
CA ASP A 84 -8.51 6.15 -10.98
C ASP A 84 -7.50 5.91 -12.10
N SER A 85 -7.98 5.97 -13.36
CA SER A 85 -7.14 5.72 -14.54
C SER A 85 -5.98 6.71 -14.74
N SER A 86 -5.96 7.85 -14.03
CA SER A 86 -4.86 8.81 -14.07
C SER A 86 -3.66 8.44 -13.18
N PHE A 87 -3.80 7.38 -12.38
CA PHE A 87 -2.76 6.90 -11.47
C PHE A 87 -2.02 5.70 -12.06
N GLY A 88 -0.70 5.77 -12.18
CA GLY A 88 0.09 4.66 -12.71
C GLY A 88 -0.41 4.19 -14.08
N ILE A 89 -0.60 2.88 -14.22
CA ILE A 89 -1.19 2.25 -15.40
C ILE A 89 -2.60 1.80 -15.03
N ASN A 90 -3.61 2.53 -15.55
CA ASN A 90 -5.02 2.25 -15.31
C ASN A 90 -5.39 2.15 -13.82
N GLY A 91 -4.79 2.99 -12.97
CA GLY A 91 -5.04 3.03 -11.53
C GLY A 91 -4.21 2.08 -10.68
N ILE A 92 -3.26 1.37 -11.31
CA ILE A 92 -2.44 0.35 -10.68
C ILE A 92 -0.97 0.66 -10.89
N VAL A 93 -0.16 0.46 -9.84
CA VAL A 93 1.29 0.46 -9.91
C VAL A 93 1.79 -0.81 -9.24
N ILE A 94 2.61 -1.57 -9.97
CA ILE A 94 3.33 -2.72 -9.45
C ILE A 94 4.81 -2.38 -9.49
N THR A 95 5.47 -2.44 -8.34
CA THR A 95 6.88 -2.08 -8.21
C THR A 95 7.68 -3.30 -7.77
N PRO A 96 8.45 -3.91 -8.69
CA PRO A 96 9.41 -4.93 -8.30
C PRO A 96 10.55 -4.28 -7.49
N VAL A 97 11.08 -5.03 -6.52
CA VAL A 97 12.29 -4.63 -5.80
C VAL A 97 13.43 -5.49 -6.35
N GLU A 98 14.37 -4.87 -7.05
CA GLU A 98 15.43 -5.58 -7.77
C GLU A 98 16.27 -6.48 -6.85
N ASN A 99 16.49 -7.73 -7.26
CA ASN A 99 17.21 -8.77 -6.50
C ASN A 99 16.50 -9.25 -5.22
N TYR A 100 15.25 -8.87 -5.01
CA TYR A 100 14.41 -9.42 -3.96
C TYR A 100 13.23 -10.20 -4.57
N ILE A 101 12.79 -11.20 -3.82
CA ILE A 101 11.60 -11.99 -4.11
C ILE A 101 10.62 -11.87 -2.95
N ASN A 102 9.34 -12.06 -3.24
CA ASN A 102 8.29 -12.04 -2.21
C ASN A 102 8.19 -10.68 -1.49
N ALA A 103 8.25 -9.58 -2.24
CA ALA A 103 8.04 -8.24 -1.72
C ALA A 103 6.57 -8.03 -1.35
N VAL A 104 6.32 -7.46 -0.17
CA VAL A 104 4.98 -7.17 0.32
C VAL A 104 4.97 -5.80 1.00
N ALA A 105 4.10 -4.90 0.54
CA ALA A 105 3.75 -3.70 1.27
C ALA A 105 2.70 -4.06 2.33
N LEU A 106 2.95 -3.68 3.58
CA LEU A 106 2.07 -3.94 4.72
C LEU A 106 1.38 -2.69 5.24
N SER A 107 1.93 -1.51 4.97
CA SER A 107 1.35 -0.24 5.42
C SER A 107 1.58 0.88 4.41
N ILE A 108 0.65 1.82 4.38
CA ILE A 108 0.69 2.99 3.49
C ILE A 108 0.32 4.26 4.25
N ASP A 109 1.02 5.35 3.96
CA ASP A 109 0.63 6.68 4.43
C ASP A 109 0.94 7.76 3.37
N ILE A 110 0.27 8.91 3.46
CA ILE A 110 0.30 9.96 2.46
C ILE A 110 0.83 11.26 3.07
N GLN A 111 1.91 11.77 2.51
CA GLN A 111 2.48 13.06 2.90
C GLN A 111 1.52 14.21 2.50
N SER A 112 1.59 15.33 3.22
CA SER A 112 0.76 16.52 2.96
C SER A 112 0.91 17.12 1.55
N ASN A 113 2.02 16.82 0.86
CA ASN A 113 2.26 17.20 -0.54
C ASN A 113 1.70 16.18 -1.56
N GLY A 114 0.97 15.16 -1.10
CA GLY A 114 0.37 14.12 -1.92
C GLY A 114 1.32 12.99 -2.34
N LYS A 115 2.59 12.99 -1.90
CA LYS A 115 3.48 11.83 -2.07
C LYS A 115 3.04 10.69 -1.17
N ILE A 116 3.25 9.47 -1.63
CA ILE A 116 2.73 8.26 -1.00
C ILE A 116 3.92 7.43 -0.53
N ILE A 117 3.90 6.96 0.72
CA ILE A 117 4.87 6.02 1.28
C ILE A 117 4.20 4.66 1.41
N ALA A 118 4.73 3.66 0.74
CA ALA A 118 4.40 2.27 1.00
C ALA A 118 5.57 1.60 1.74
N ALA A 119 5.28 0.89 2.81
CA ALA A 119 6.29 0.26 3.64
C ALA A 119 5.99 -1.22 3.88
N GLY A 120 7.05 -2.01 4.00
CA GLY A 120 6.93 -3.43 4.26
C GLY A 120 8.29 -4.12 4.27
N GLY A 121 8.37 -5.26 3.60
CA GLY A 121 9.63 -5.97 3.44
C GLY A 121 9.66 -6.83 2.19
N SER A 122 10.85 -7.30 1.85
CA SER A 122 11.03 -8.27 0.78
C SER A 122 12.12 -9.28 1.13
N GLY A 123 11.97 -10.50 0.62
CA GLY A 123 12.91 -11.59 0.86
C GLY A 123 14.13 -11.50 -0.05
N ARG A 124 15.31 -11.71 0.52
CA ARG A 124 16.57 -11.93 -0.19
C ARG A 124 17.18 -13.22 0.35
N GLY A 125 16.91 -14.34 -0.32
CA GLY A 125 17.31 -15.67 0.17
C GLY A 125 16.68 -15.99 1.54
N PRO A 126 17.46 -16.33 2.59
CA PRO A 126 16.92 -16.64 3.92
C PRO A 126 16.54 -15.40 4.75
N THR A 127 16.85 -14.19 4.26
CA THR A 127 16.68 -12.92 4.98
C THR A 127 15.58 -12.05 4.36
N SER A 128 15.14 -11.03 5.07
CA SER A 128 14.27 -9.99 4.54
C SER A 128 14.71 -8.63 5.06
N ASP A 129 14.54 -7.60 4.24
CA ASP A 129 14.95 -6.24 4.59
C ASP A 129 13.74 -5.33 4.75
N PHE A 130 13.89 -4.29 5.58
CA PHE A 130 12.94 -3.18 5.63
C PHE A 130 12.94 -2.45 4.30
N ILE A 131 11.76 -2.22 3.74
CA ILE A 131 11.62 -1.51 2.47
C ILE A 131 10.60 -0.39 2.63
N LEU A 132 11.00 0.80 2.22
CA LEU A 132 10.11 1.93 1.97
C LEU A 132 10.21 2.29 0.49
N ILE A 133 9.06 2.48 -0.14
CA ILE A 133 8.96 3.00 -1.51
C ILE A 133 8.16 4.29 -1.46
N ARG A 134 8.69 5.35 -2.11
CA ARG A 134 7.98 6.61 -2.25
C ARG A 134 7.51 6.83 -3.67
N TYR A 135 6.24 7.15 -3.80
CA TYR A 135 5.59 7.48 -5.06
C TYR A 135 5.19 8.96 -5.06
N ASN A 136 5.22 9.57 -6.23
CA ASN A 136 4.55 10.83 -6.50
C ASN A 136 3.03 10.64 -6.47
N SER A 137 2.30 11.74 -6.39
CA SER A 137 0.83 11.73 -6.36
C SER A 137 0.19 11.10 -7.60
N ASN A 138 0.90 10.95 -8.72
CA ASN A 138 0.42 10.27 -9.91
C ASN A 138 0.80 8.76 -9.98
N GLY A 139 1.44 8.23 -8.94
CA GLY A 139 1.85 6.82 -8.86
C GLY A 139 3.21 6.51 -9.48
N THR A 140 3.88 7.49 -10.10
CA THR A 140 5.28 7.31 -10.53
C THR A 140 6.22 7.28 -9.32
N LEU A 141 7.36 6.57 -9.42
CA LEU A 141 8.37 6.58 -8.36
C LEU A 141 8.98 7.97 -8.19
N ASP A 142 9.15 8.40 -6.93
CA ASP A 142 9.90 9.61 -6.62
C ASP A 142 11.40 9.28 -6.59
N THR A 143 12.08 9.46 -7.72
CA THR A 143 13.49 9.09 -7.89
C THR A 143 14.45 9.87 -6.97
N ALA A 144 14.01 10.96 -6.34
CA ALA A 144 14.78 11.70 -5.33
C ALA A 144 14.71 11.06 -3.92
N PHE A 145 13.92 10.01 -3.72
CA PHE A 145 13.86 9.26 -2.48
C PHE A 145 14.75 8.03 -2.52
N GLY A 146 15.76 7.97 -1.64
CA GLY A 146 16.69 6.86 -1.58
C GLY A 146 17.36 6.61 -2.94
N THR A 147 17.37 5.36 -3.38
CA THR A 147 17.84 4.96 -4.71
C THR A 147 16.64 4.64 -5.58
N ASN A 148 16.38 5.47 -6.59
CA ASN A 148 15.28 5.30 -7.55
C ASN A 148 13.89 5.17 -6.90
N GLY A 149 13.64 5.88 -5.79
CA GLY A 149 12.37 5.83 -5.08
C GLY A 149 12.27 4.76 -3.99
N ILE A 150 13.35 4.01 -3.75
CA ILE A 150 13.36 2.89 -2.82
C ILE A 150 14.47 3.10 -1.77
N VAL A 151 14.10 2.90 -0.50
CA VAL A 151 15.02 2.78 0.63
C VAL A 151 14.95 1.36 1.14
N ILE A 152 16.10 0.69 1.19
CA ILE A 152 16.24 -0.66 1.75
C ILE A 152 17.15 -0.56 2.97
N THR A 153 16.69 -1.08 4.11
CA THR A 153 17.45 -1.09 5.35
C THR A 153 17.57 -2.51 5.87
N SER A 154 18.79 -3.05 5.83
CA SER A 154 19.10 -4.35 6.43
C SER A 154 19.44 -4.19 7.90
N ILE A 155 18.72 -4.91 8.76
CA ILE A 155 18.99 -4.94 10.20
C ILE A 155 19.69 -6.26 10.54
N ASN A 156 20.97 -6.16 10.91
CA ASN A 156 21.83 -7.29 11.33
C ASN A 156 21.90 -8.48 10.35
N ASN A 157 21.59 -8.28 9.06
CA ASN A 157 21.48 -9.34 8.05
C ASN A 157 20.52 -10.48 8.47
N ARG A 158 19.42 -10.13 9.12
CA ARG A 158 18.38 -11.07 9.57
C ARG A 158 17.03 -10.70 8.98
N GLN A 159 16.02 -11.55 9.19
CA GLN A 159 14.66 -11.23 8.75
C GLN A 159 14.19 -9.98 9.46
N SER A 160 13.85 -8.96 8.67
CA SER A 160 13.31 -7.69 9.11
C SER A 160 12.14 -7.30 8.22
N VAL A 161 11.05 -6.84 8.82
CA VAL A 161 9.82 -6.39 8.14
C VAL A 161 9.25 -5.15 8.84
N ILE A 162 8.90 -4.12 8.06
CA ILE A 162 8.10 -2.98 8.54
C ILE A 162 6.63 -3.41 8.57
N LEU A 163 5.96 -3.17 9.70
CA LEU A 163 4.55 -3.48 9.89
C LEU A 163 3.65 -2.24 9.78
N SER A 164 4.16 -1.06 10.10
CA SER A 164 3.40 0.18 10.10
C SER A 164 4.30 1.36 9.73
N VAL A 165 3.74 2.31 8.99
CA VAL A 165 4.34 3.61 8.70
C VAL A 165 3.38 4.73 9.11
N ASP A 166 3.93 5.82 9.62
CA ASP A 166 3.20 7.05 9.94
C ASP A 166 4.05 8.27 9.58
N ILE A 167 3.41 9.36 9.18
CA ILE A 167 4.07 10.59 8.74
C ILE A 167 3.77 11.71 9.73
N GLN A 168 4.83 12.24 10.34
CA GLN A 168 4.75 13.38 11.24
C GLN A 168 4.37 14.66 10.49
N THR A 169 3.84 15.65 11.22
CA THR A 169 3.44 16.95 10.65
C THR A 169 4.58 17.74 10.03
N ASP A 170 5.83 17.47 10.43
CA ASP A 170 7.04 18.04 9.83
C ASP A 170 7.54 17.27 8.59
N GLY A 171 6.80 16.25 8.16
CA GLY A 171 7.08 15.43 6.98
C GLY A 171 8.05 14.27 7.22
N LYS A 172 8.51 14.04 8.46
CA LYS A 172 9.33 12.87 8.80
C LYS A 172 8.50 11.58 8.74
N ILE A 173 9.14 10.52 8.26
CA ILE A 173 8.53 9.20 8.13
C ILE A 173 8.99 8.35 9.32
N ILE A 174 8.03 7.83 10.09
CA ILE A 174 8.27 6.85 11.14
C ILE A 174 7.90 5.48 10.59
N ALA A 175 8.81 4.52 10.65
CA ALA A 175 8.56 3.13 10.30
C ALA A 175 8.79 2.24 11.52
N ALA A 176 7.82 1.38 11.83
CA ALA A 176 7.86 0.45 12.94
C ALA A 176 7.71 -0.99 12.45
N GLY A 177 8.50 -1.90 13.02
CA GLY A 177 8.56 -3.29 12.58
C GLY A 177 9.40 -4.14 13.54
N TYR A 178 9.74 -5.35 13.11
CA TYR A 178 10.61 -6.26 13.87
C TYR A 178 11.80 -6.70 13.04
N SER A 179 12.89 -7.04 13.73
CA SER A 179 13.98 -7.83 13.18
C SER A 179 14.18 -9.03 14.09
N THR A 180 14.40 -10.20 13.49
CA THR A 180 14.78 -11.39 14.25
C THR A 180 16.24 -11.25 14.68
N ASP A 181 16.57 -11.77 15.86
CA ASP A 181 17.92 -11.87 16.39
C ASP A 181 18.48 -13.29 16.22
N GLY A 182 17.87 -14.09 15.34
CA GLY A 182 18.13 -15.52 15.07
C GLY A 182 18.95 -16.28 16.11
N GLY A 183 18.41 -16.33 17.32
CA GLY A 183 18.67 -17.33 18.33
C GLY A 183 20.11 -17.37 18.84
N LYS A 184 20.37 -16.66 19.93
CA LYS A 184 21.14 -17.24 21.05
C LYS A 184 20.34 -17.03 22.32
N TYR A 185 19.38 -17.93 22.56
CA TYR A 185 18.98 -18.21 23.93
C TYR A 185 20.19 -18.92 24.57
N ASN A 186 20.95 -18.19 25.38
CA ASN A 186 21.92 -18.78 26.31
C ASN A 186 21.19 -19.28 27.55
#